data_AF-A0A956QFM1-F1
#
_entry.id   AF-A0A956QFM1-F1
#
_cell.length_a   1.000
_cell.length_b   1.000
_cell.length_c   1.000
_cell.angle_alpha   90.00
_cell.angle_beta   90.00
_cell.angle_gamma   90.00
#
_symmetry.space_group_name_H-M   'P 1'
#
loop_
_entity.id
_entity.type
_entity.pdbx_description
1 polymer ?
#
loop_
_entity_poly.entity_id
_entity_poly.type
_entity_poly.pdbx_seq_one_letter_code
_entity_poly.pdbx_strand_id
1 'polypeptide(L)'
;MTEQRHQALVGLLTRLSRAQTEREAYHEVARALAFLTAVARVSLAIVCPDGVSIEVIALSGCVADLPQGKILPLEGTAVDKAIKLSRSYAWK
;
A
#
# COMPACT_ATOMS: atom_id res chain seq x y z
N MET A 1 6.28 -24.21 1.17
CA MET A 1 5.62 -22.89 1.12
C MET A 1 6.53 -21.74 1.58
N THR A 2 7.43 -21.97 2.55
CA THR A 2 8.37 -20.96 3.08
C THR A 2 9.39 -20.47 2.05
N GLU A 3 9.89 -21.37 1.19
CA GLU A 3 10.92 -21.05 0.19
C GLU A 3 10.41 -20.15 -0.95
N GLN A 4 9.18 -20.37 -1.43
CA GLN A 4 8.53 -19.48 -2.41
C GLN A 4 8.30 -18.07 -1.87
N ARG A 5 7.94 -17.94 -0.57
CA ARG A 5 7.79 -16.63 0.07
C ARG A 5 9.14 -15.92 0.23
N HIS A 6 10.19 -16.65 0.57
CA HIS A 6 11.54 -16.11 0.65
C HIS A 6 12.03 -15.60 -0.72
N GLN A 7 11.86 -16.40 -1.78
CA GLN A 7 12.19 -15.98 -3.15
C GLN A 7 11.38 -14.76 -3.60
N ALA A 8 10.09 -14.69 -3.25
CA ALA A 8 9.26 -13.53 -3.55
C ALA A 8 9.77 -12.24 -2.88
N LEU A 9 10.24 -12.33 -1.63
CA LEU A 9 10.82 -11.20 -0.89
C LEU A 9 12.18 -10.79 -1.46
N VAL A 10 13.06 -11.74 -1.79
CA VAL A 10 14.34 -11.44 -2.44
C VAL A 10 14.11 -10.76 -3.79
N GLY A 11 13.18 -11.29 -4.59
CA GLY A 11 12.80 -10.69 -5.87
C GLY A 11 12.21 -9.29 -5.72
N LEU A 12 11.42 -9.04 -4.65
CA LEU A 12 10.93 -7.69 -4.33
C LEU A 12 12.09 -6.73 -4.07
N LEU A 13 13.09 -7.12 -3.25
CA LEU A 13 14.24 -6.27 -2.94
C LEU A 13 15.02 -5.89 -4.20
N THR A 14 15.24 -6.84 -5.12
CA THR A 14 15.92 -6.57 -6.40
C THR A 14 15.13 -5.62 -7.30
N ARG A 15 13.79 -5.70 -7.32
CA ARG A 15 12.96 -4.78 -8.11
C ARG A 15 12.91 -3.40 -7.47
N LEU A 16 12.83 -3.33 -6.14
CA LEU A 16 12.88 -2.07 -5.39
C LEU A 16 14.20 -1.33 -5.59
N SER A 17 15.33 -2.02 -5.62
CA SER A 17 16.64 -1.39 -5.86
C SER A 17 16.79 -0.81 -7.28
N ARG A 18 15.85 -1.10 -8.19
CA ARG A 18 15.84 -0.61 -9.57
C ARG A 18 14.77 0.45 -9.82
N ALA A 19 13.81 0.60 -8.91
CA ALA A 19 12.77 1.61 -9.01
C ALA A 19 13.38 3.01 -9.02
N GLN A 20 13.00 3.85 -9.97
CA GLN A 20 13.49 5.21 -10.14
C GLN A 20 12.56 6.24 -9.49
N THR A 21 11.34 5.82 -9.14
CA THR A 21 10.34 6.68 -8.50
C THR A 21 9.67 5.96 -7.33
N GLU A 22 9.17 6.72 -6.36
CA GLU A 22 8.38 6.18 -5.24
C GLU A 22 7.17 5.39 -5.73
N ARG A 23 6.55 5.88 -6.81
CA ARG A 23 5.41 5.22 -7.43
C ARG A 23 5.75 3.84 -7.99
N GLU A 24 6.88 3.70 -8.67
CA GLU A 24 7.36 2.40 -9.12
C GLU A 24 7.61 1.46 -7.93
N ALA A 25 8.21 1.97 -6.86
CA ALA A 25 8.43 1.21 -5.65
C ALA A 25 7.10 0.71 -5.04
N TYR A 26 6.08 1.57 -4.97
CA TYR A 26 4.75 1.19 -4.47
C TYR A 26 4.10 0.10 -5.31
N HIS A 27 4.19 0.18 -6.64
CA HIS A 27 3.67 -0.87 -7.51
C HIS A 27 4.38 -2.21 -7.28
N GLU A 28 5.70 -2.21 -7.07
CA GLU A 28 6.43 -3.44 -6.78
C GLU A 28 6.02 -4.08 -5.45
N VAL A 29 5.88 -3.26 -4.40
CA VAL A 29 5.39 -3.72 -3.09
C VAL A 29 3.97 -4.28 -3.24
N ALA A 30 3.08 -3.58 -3.93
CA ALA A 30 1.70 -4.03 -4.12
C ALA A 30 1.59 -5.34 -4.88
N ARG A 31 2.42 -5.56 -5.91
CA ARG A 31 2.52 -6.84 -6.62
C ARG A 31 2.96 -7.97 -5.70
N ALA A 32 4.01 -7.74 -4.91
CA ALA A 32 4.52 -8.74 -3.97
C ALA A 32 3.48 -9.07 -2.89
N LEU A 33 2.81 -8.05 -2.34
CA LEU A 33 1.75 -8.24 -1.34
C LEU A 33 0.58 -9.03 -1.92
N ALA A 34 0.10 -8.68 -3.12
CA ALA A 34 -0.99 -9.42 -3.77
C ALA A 34 -0.67 -10.91 -3.91
N PHE A 35 0.56 -11.24 -4.29
CA PHE A 35 1.04 -12.62 -4.36
C PHE A 35 1.13 -13.29 -2.98
N LEU A 36 1.71 -12.61 -1.99
CA LEU A 36 1.98 -13.18 -0.66
C LEU A 36 0.69 -13.40 0.16
N THR A 37 -0.31 -12.53 -0.01
CA THR A 37 -1.57 -12.56 0.74
C THR A 37 -2.74 -13.11 -0.08
N ALA A 38 -2.52 -13.46 -1.35
CA ALA A 38 -3.53 -13.97 -2.28
C ALA A 38 -4.77 -13.06 -2.40
N VAL A 39 -4.57 -11.74 -2.32
CA VAL A 39 -5.66 -10.76 -2.49
C VAL A 39 -5.78 -10.33 -3.94
N ALA A 40 -7.03 -10.13 -4.38
CA ALA A 40 -7.31 -9.70 -5.74
C ALA A 40 -6.89 -8.25 -6.03
N ARG A 41 -6.82 -7.38 -5.00
CA ARG A 41 -6.53 -5.95 -5.17
C ARG A 41 -5.67 -5.41 -4.03
N VAL A 42 -4.77 -4.49 -4.37
CA VAL A 42 -3.97 -3.72 -3.41
C VAL A 42 -3.99 -2.25 -3.81
N SER A 43 -4.31 -1.40 -2.83
CA SER A 43 -4.25 0.06 -2.91
C SER A 43 -3.41 0.60 -1.76
N LEU A 44 -2.81 1.76 -1.97
CA LEU A 44 -2.11 2.53 -0.95
C LEU A 44 -2.99 3.73 -0.55
N ALA A 45 -3.13 3.98 0.75
CA ALA A 45 -3.76 5.18 1.27
C ALA A 45 -2.69 6.02 1.95
N ILE A 46 -2.50 7.26 1.49
CA ILE A 46 -1.53 8.22 2.04
C ILE A 46 -2.31 9.32 2.75
N VAL A 47 -1.96 9.62 3.99
CA VAL A 47 -2.54 10.77 4.70
C VAL A 47 -1.96 12.05 4.10
N CYS A 48 -2.82 12.95 3.66
CA CYS A 48 -2.41 14.23 3.09
C CYS A 48 -1.80 15.14 4.18
N PRO A 49 -1.03 16.17 3.79
CA PRO A 49 -0.39 17.09 4.76
C PRO A 49 -1.36 17.84 5.67
N ASP A 50 -2.63 17.97 5.28
CA ASP A 50 -3.68 18.58 6.09
C ASP A 50 -4.09 17.73 7.31
N GLY A 51 -3.68 16.46 7.36
CA GLY A 51 -4.00 15.51 8.41
C GLY A 51 -5.46 15.07 8.49
N VAL A 52 -6.32 15.55 7.58
CA VAL A 52 -7.77 15.31 7.59
C VAL A 52 -8.26 14.61 6.33
N SER A 53 -7.41 14.48 5.32
CA SER A 53 -7.73 13.78 4.08
C SER A 53 -6.74 12.67 3.75
N ILE A 54 -7.18 11.75 2.90
CA ILE A 54 -6.36 10.66 2.36
C ILE A 54 -6.39 10.67 0.84
N GLU A 55 -5.24 10.42 0.24
CA GLU A 55 -5.11 10.09 -1.17
C GLU A 55 -5.07 8.57 -1.32
N VAL A 56 -5.92 8.03 -2.19
CA VAL A 56 -5.92 6.59 -2.51
C VAL A 56 -5.27 6.37 -3.88
N ILE A 57 -4.18 5.59 -3.88
CA ILE A 57 -3.44 5.18 -5.07
C ILE A 57 -3.77 3.71 -5.34
N ALA A 58 -4.41 3.43 -6.48
CA ALA A 58 -4.64 2.07 -6.96
C ALA A 58 -3.33 1.49 -7.53
N LEU A 59 -2.88 0.33 -7.03
CA LEU A 59 -1.55 -0.21 -7.38
C LEU A 59 -1.59 -1.56 -8.11
N SER A 60 -2.33 -2.57 -7.62
CA SER A 60 -2.38 -3.91 -8.22
C SER A 60 -3.80 -4.47 -8.22
N GLY A 61 -4.19 -5.19 -9.29
CA GLY A 61 -5.51 -5.81 -9.41
C GLY A 61 -6.68 -4.86 -9.67
N CYS A 62 -6.39 -3.56 -9.81
CA CYS A 62 -7.36 -2.58 -10.28
C CYS A 62 -7.22 -2.43 -11.79
N VAL A 63 -8.28 -2.78 -12.53
CA VAL A 63 -8.48 -2.24 -13.89
C VAL A 63 -8.41 -0.71 -13.77
N ALA A 64 -7.70 -0.07 -14.69
CA ALA A 64 -7.05 1.23 -14.57
C ALA A 64 -7.96 2.48 -14.39
N ASP A 65 -9.18 2.35 -13.85
CA ASP A 65 -10.22 3.38 -13.99
C ASP A 65 -10.59 4.13 -12.70
N LEU A 66 -9.89 3.91 -11.59
CA LEU A 66 -9.98 4.85 -10.47
C LEU A 66 -9.04 6.02 -10.80
N PRO A 67 -9.56 7.25 -10.99
CA PRO A 67 -8.69 8.41 -11.21
C PRO A 67 -7.71 8.51 -10.05
N GLN A 68 -6.43 8.50 -10.40
CA GLN A 68 -5.35 8.69 -9.43
C GLN A 68 -5.50 10.06 -8.77
N GLY A 69 -5.23 10.13 -7.47
CA GLY A 69 -5.35 11.39 -6.73
C GLY A 69 -6.75 11.69 -6.20
N LYS A 70 -7.64 10.69 -6.07
CA LYS A 70 -8.91 10.93 -5.38
C LYS A 70 -8.65 11.16 -3.90
N ILE A 71 -8.76 12.42 -3.49
CA ILE A 71 -8.72 12.85 -2.10
C ILE A 71 -10.07 12.55 -1.46
N LEU A 72 -10.07 11.86 -0.33
CA LEU A 72 -11.23 11.51 0.46
C LEU A 72 -11.07 12.02 1.89
N PRO A 73 -12.16 12.38 2.59
CA PRO A 73 -12.10 12.62 4.03
C PRO A 73 -11.54 11.41 4.76
N LEU A 74 -10.62 11.64 5.70
CA LEU A 74 -10.02 10.59 6.53
C LEU A 74 -11.02 10.11 7.59
N GLU A 75 -11.74 11.05 8.22
CA GLU A 75 -12.56 10.78 9.41
C GLU A 75 -13.59 9.66 9.17
N GLY A 76 -13.65 8.72 10.12
CA GLY A 76 -14.63 7.63 10.09
C GLY A 76 -14.31 6.50 9.12
N THR A 77 -13.29 6.64 8.28
CA THR A 77 -12.84 5.58 7.37
C THR A 77 -12.13 4.44 8.12
N ALA A 78 -11.98 3.28 7.46
CA ALA A 78 -11.17 2.19 7.98
C ALA A 78 -9.69 2.59 8.17
N VAL A 79 -9.20 3.53 7.36
CA VAL A 79 -7.83 4.07 7.46
C VAL A 79 -7.67 4.89 8.75
N ASP A 80 -8.63 5.75 9.08
CA ASP A 80 -8.65 6.51 10.34
C ASP A 80 -8.64 5.59 11.56
N LYS A 81 -9.46 4.54 11.55
CA LYS A 81 -9.47 3.53 12.61
C LYS A 81 -8.13 2.82 12.74
N ALA A 82 -7.50 2.44 11.62
CA ALA A 82 -6.20 1.78 11.62
C ALA A 82 -5.07 2.69 12.16
N ILE A 83 -5.08 3.99 11.83
CA ILE A 83 -4.11 4.97 12.35
C ILE A 83 -4.30 5.16 13.86
N LYS A 84 -5.54 5.29 14.32
CA LYS A 84 -5.85 5.42 15.75
C LYS A 84 -5.36 4.19 16.52
N LEU A 85 -5.61 2.99 15.97
CA LEU A 85 -5.17 1.74 16.55
C LEU A 85 -3.63 1.63 16.60
N SER A 86 -2.91 1.95 15.52
CA SER A 86 -1.45 1.86 15.49
C SER A 86 -0.78 2.82 16.46
N ARG A 87 -1.33 4.03 16.65
CA ARG A 87 -0.88 4.97 17.69
C ARG A 87 -1.08 4.42 19.10
N SER A 88 -2.14 3.64 19.32
CA SER A 88 -2.38 2.96 20.61
C SER A 88 -1.38 1.82 20.89
N TYR A 89 -0.81 1.20 19.84
CA TYR A 89 0.21 0.14 19.98
C TYR A 89 1.65 0.67 19.96
N ALA A 90 1.90 1.87 19.45
CA ALA A 90 3.23 2.49 19.44
C ALA A 90 3.70 2.99 20.83
N TRP A 91 2.83 2.91 21.84
CA TRP A 91 3.12 3.25 23.24
C TRP A 91 2.60 2.15 24.17
N LYS A 92 3.23 0.98 24.12
CA LYS A 92 3.23 -0.01 25.20
C LYS A 92 4.57 -0.73 25.26
#